data_AF-A0ABD1CDE1-F1
#
_entry.id   AF-A0ABD1CDE1-F1
#
_cell.length_a   1.000
_cell.length_b   1.000
_cell.length_c   1.000
_cell.angle_alpha   90.00
_cell.angle_beta   90.00
_cell.angle_gamma   90.00
#
_symmetry.space_group_name_H-M   'P 1'
#
loop_
_entity.id
_entity.type
_entity.pdbx_description
1 polymer ?
#
loop_
_entity_poly.entity_id
_entity_poly.type
_entity_poly.pdbx_seq_one_letter_code
_entity_poly.pdbx_strand_id
1 'polypeptide(L)'
;MAKMETQRESMANAIAQLEKKYNSETASLNALQETSQTLSLQVVSCEQRATRAEADLRIEREWRAAMQDNEVKHKEQISQLQLENRQMIDETKQMSRTKADLDKLRKQWEEDQRTLEELGIQLSVSKLQIADLKERAQQQHNQTTSGGGEAKGDSGSNGGSWTPDKGVSNCKGCEKEFSITRRKHHCRHCGAIFCSSCSEHTAVIPGESGGKAGARV
;
A
#
# COMPACT_ATOMS: atom_id res chain seq x y z
N MET A 1 -25.77 104.94 82.24
CA MET A 1 -25.90 105.34 80.82
C MET A 1 -24.73 104.81 79.97
N ALA A 2 -23.49 105.30 80.11
CA ALA A 2 -22.36 104.92 79.23
C ALA A 2 -21.98 103.41 79.18
N LYS A 3 -22.16 102.67 80.28
CA LYS A 3 -21.86 101.22 80.34
C LYS A 3 -22.83 100.35 79.54
N MET A 4 -24.11 100.76 79.47
CA MET A 4 -25.13 100.06 78.68
C MET A 4 -24.95 100.35 77.18
N GLU A 5 -24.51 101.57 76.84
CA GLU A 5 -24.24 101.98 75.46
C GLU A 5 -23.05 101.22 74.85
N THR A 6 -21.95 101.14 75.59
CA THR A 6 -20.76 100.36 75.18
C THR A 6 -21.04 98.86 75.06
N GLN A 7 -21.89 98.31 75.94
CA GLN A 7 -22.34 96.93 75.85
C GLN A 7 -23.24 96.68 74.63
N ARG A 8 -24.11 97.64 74.29
CA ARG A 8 -24.94 97.63 73.07
C ARG A 8 -24.08 97.63 71.80
N GLU A 9 -23.07 98.49 71.73
CA GLU A 9 -22.11 98.55 70.61
C GLU A 9 -21.28 97.27 70.49
N SER A 10 -20.82 96.72 71.61
CA SER A 10 -20.08 95.45 71.63
C SER A 10 -20.92 94.28 71.09
N MET A 11 -22.20 94.19 71.51
CA MET A 11 -23.12 93.17 70.99
C MET A 11 -23.42 93.37 69.51
N ALA A 12 -23.63 94.62 69.06
CA ALA A 12 -23.85 94.92 67.64
C ALA A 12 -22.65 94.52 66.78
N ASN A 13 -21.42 94.77 67.25
CA ASN A 13 -20.20 94.32 66.58
C ASN A 13 -20.09 92.78 66.53
N ALA A 14 -20.43 92.08 67.61
CA ALA A 14 -20.42 90.62 67.65
C ALA A 14 -21.42 90.02 66.65
N ILE A 15 -22.64 90.58 66.57
CA ILE A 15 -23.66 90.17 65.60
C ILE A 15 -23.14 90.38 64.17
N ALA A 16 -22.59 91.56 63.85
CA ALA A 16 -22.05 91.84 62.53
C ALA A 16 -20.89 90.89 62.14
N GLN A 17 -20.04 90.51 63.09
CA GLN A 17 -18.99 89.52 62.87
C GLN A 17 -19.56 88.12 62.60
N LEU A 18 -20.57 87.70 63.36
CA LEU A 18 -21.23 86.40 63.16
C LEU A 18 -21.96 86.36 61.81
N GLU A 19 -22.66 87.42 61.42
CA GLU A 19 -23.30 87.52 60.11
C GLU A 19 -22.28 87.44 58.96
N LYS A 20 -21.15 88.16 59.09
CA LYS A 20 -20.06 88.06 58.11
C LYS A 20 -19.50 86.64 58.01
N LYS A 21 -19.31 85.99 59.16
CA LYS A 21 -18.81 84.61 59.21
C LYS A 21 -19.81 83.64 58.58
N TYR A 22 -21.07 83.73 58.95
CA TYR A 22 -22.17 82.93 58.39
C TYR A 22 -22.26 83.09 56.87
N ASN A 23 -22.18 84.31 56.36
CA ASN A 23 -22.20 84.57 54.91
C ASN A 23 -20.97 83.95 54.22
N SER A 24 -19.78 84.04 54.83
CA SER A 24 -18.57 83.41 54.28
C SER A 24 -18.62 81.89 54.30
N GLU A 25 -19.12 81.28 55.38
CA GLU A 25 -19.29 79.82 55.50
C GLU A 25 -20.35 79.31 54.51
N THR A 26 -21.45 80.06 54.33
CA THR A 26 -22.49 79.74 53.32
C THR A 26 -21.93 79.78 51.90
N ALA A 27 -21.13 80.80 51.57
CA ALA A 27 -20.46 80.89 50.26
C ALA A 27 -19.49 79.72 50.05
N SER A 28 -18.72 79.36 51.07
CA SER A 28 -17.81 78.21 51.02
C SER A 28 -18.56 76.89 50.85
N LEU A 29 -19.71 76.72 51.50
CA LEU A 29 -20.53 75.53 51.41
C LEU A 29 -21.12 75.37 50.00
N ASN A 30 -21.61 76.47 49.40
CA ASN A 30 -22.11 76.47 48.03
C ASN A 30 -21.00 76.12 47.02
N ALA A 31 -19.79 76.66 47.18
CA ALA A 31 -18.65 76.32 46.33
C ALA A 31 -18.24 74.84 46.48
N LEU A 32 -18.27 74.31 47.71
CA LEU A 32 -18.00 72.90 47.96
C LEU A 32 -19.07 71.99 47.33
N GLN A 33 -20.33 72.43 47.34
CA GLN A 33 -21.43 71.71 46.71
C GLN A 33 -21.28 71.67 45.17
N GLU A 34 -20.89 72.79 44.56
CA GLU A 34 -20.64 72.88 43.11
C GLU A 34 -19.45 72.02 42.67
N THR A 35 -18.37 72.03 43.45
CA THR A 35 -17.21 71.16 43.19
C THR A 35 -17.57 69.68 43.36
N SER A 36 -18.35 69.32 44.38
CA SER A 36 -18.86 67.95 44.59
C SER A 36 -19.72 67.46 43.41
N GLN A 37 -20.60 68.30 42.89
CA GLN A 37 -21.39 67.99 41.70
C GLN A 37 -20.50 67.80 40.46
N THR A 38 -19.53 68.68 40.27
CA THR A 38 -18.57 68.58 39.15
C THR A 38 -17.77 67.28 39.20
N LEU A 39 -17.25 66.93 40.39
CA LEU A 39 -16.49 65.70 40.59
C LEU A 39 -17.36 64.47 40.34
N SER A 40 -18.63 64.51 40.75
CA SER A 40 -19.58 63.41 40.51
C SER A 40 -19.78 63.15 39.00
N LEU A 41 -19.91 64.21 38.20
CA LEU A 41 -20.00 64.10 36.74
C LEU A 41 -18.71 63.54 36.12
N GLN A 42 -17.54 63.96 36.63
CA GLN A 42 -16.26 63.43 36.18
C GLN A 42 -16.09 61.94 36.49
N VAL A 43 -16.54 61.48 37.67
CA VAL A 43 -16.53 60.06 38.05
C VAL A 43 -17.39 59.25 37.07
N VAL A 44 -18.64 59.68 36.82
CA VAL A 44 -19.53 59.00 35.87
C VAL A 44 -18.91 58.95 34.46
N SER A 45 -18.32 60.06 34.00
CA SER A 45 -17.62 60.09 32.71
C SER A 45 -16.43 59.13 32.67
N CYS A 46 -15.68 59.02 33.78
CA CYS A 46 -14.57 58.09 33.89
C CYS A 46 -15.03 56.63 33.84
N GLU A 47 -16.08 56.28 34.59
CA GLU A 47 -16.69 54.95 34.60
C GLU A 47 -17.21 54.54 33.21
N GLN A 48 -17.85 55.48 32.50
CA GLN A 48 -18.30 55.23 31.12
C GLN A 48 -17.13 55.00 30.16
N ARG A 49 -16.00 55.68 30.33
CA ARG A 49 -14.80 55.41 29.53
C ARG A 49 -14.17 54.07 29.87
N ALA A 50 -14.12 53.71 31.15
CA ALA A 50 -13.58 52.43 31.61
C ALA A 50 -14.39 51.26 31.03
N THR A 51 -15.72 51.31 31.16
CA THR A 51 -16.62 50.27 30.61
C THR A 51 -16.51 50.12 29.09
N ARG A 52 -16.37 51.22 28.35
CA ARG A 52 -16.09 51.17 26.90
C ARG A 52 -14.76 50.50 26.58
N ALA A 53 -13.70 50.90 27.28
CA ALA A 53 -12.38 50.31 27.08
C ALA A 53 -12.34 48.80 27.43
N GLU A 54 -13.08 48.39 28.46
CA GLU A 54 -13.24 46.97 28.83
C GLU A 54 -13.97 46.17 27.74
N ALA A 55 -15.01 46.75 27.13
CA ALA A 55 -15.72 46.13 26.02
C ALA A 55 -14.82 45.98 24.79
N ASP A 56 -14.06 47.03 24.44
CA ASP A 56 -13.11 47.00 23.32
C ASP A 56 -12.02 45.94 23.56
N LEU A 57 -11.46 45.88 24.77
CA LEU A 57 -10.45 44.89 25.14
C LEU A 57 -11.00 43.46 25.05
N ARG A 58 -12.27 43.25 25.41
CA ARG A 58 -12.91 41.94 25.30
C ARG A 58 -13.02 41.50 23.85
N ILE A 59 -13.51 42.37 22.96
CA ILE A 59 -13.63 42.08 21.53
C ILE A 59 -12.25 41.75 20.95
N GLU A 60 -11.25 42.55 21.32
CA GLU A 60 -9.90 42.36 20.81
C GLU A 60 -9.28 41.04 21.29
N ARG A 61 -9.53 40.62 22.53
CA ARG A 61 -9.14 39.28 23.04
C ARG A 61 -9.83 38.15 22.28
N GLU A 62 -11.13 38.27 22.02
CA GLU A 62 -11.89 37.28 21.25
C GLU A 62 -11.33 37.17 19.82
N TRP A 63 -11.01 38.30 19.19
CA TRP A 63 -10.36 38.33 17.87
C TRP A 63 -8.98 37.71 17.87
N ARG A 64 -8.12 38.00 18.86
CA ARG A 64 -6.81 37.34 18.97
C ARG A 64 -6.94 35.83 19.10
N ALA A 65 -7.87 35.35 19.94
CA ALA A 65 -8.09 33.93 20.12
C ALA A 65 -8.55 33.26 18.81
N ALA A 66 -9.49 33.89 18.10
CA ALA A 66 -9.95 33.40 16.79
C ALA A 66 -8.82 33.38 15.74
N MET A 67 -7.97 34.41 15.72
CA MET A 67 -6.82 34.48 14.81
C MET A 67 -5.78 33.39 15.13
N GLN A 68 -5.52 33.11 16.41
CA GLN A 68 -4.63 32.02 16.83
C GLN A 68 -5.19 30.65 16.43
N ASP A 69 -6.49 30.42 16.61
CA ASP A 69 -7.15 29.17 16.17
C ASP A 69 -7.04 28.99 14.64
N ASN A 70 -7.26 30.05 13.88
CA ASN A 70 -7.07 30.03 12.43
C ASN A 70 -5.61 29.76 12.04
N GLU A 71 -4.65 30.36 12.74
CA GLU A 71 -3.22 30.13 12.50
C GLU A 71 -2.86 28.65 12.71
N VAL A 72 -3.36 28.03 13.78
CA VAL A 72 -3.16 26.60 14.07
C VAL A 72 -3.78 25.74 12.97
N LYS A 73 -5.03 26.01 12.57
CA LYS A 73 -5.71 25.30 11.48
C LYS A 73 -4.95 25.39 10.17
N HIS A 74 -4.44 26.58 9.81
CA HIS A 74 -3.64 26.74 8.60
C HIS A 74 -2.31 26.00 8.68
N LYS A 75 -1.63 26.00 9.84
CA LYS A 75 -0.41 25.20 10.05
C LYS A 75 -0.65 23.70 9.90
N GLU A 76 -1.78 23.21 10.42
CA GLU A 76 -2.18 21.81 10.27
C GLU A 76 -2.48 21.46 8.82
N GLN A 77 -3.24 22.31 8.11
CA GLN A 77 -3.49 22.16 6.67
C GLN A 77 -2.20 22.13 5.84
N ILE A 78 -1.26 23.04 6.13
CA ILE A 78 0.06 23.07 5.47
C ILE A 78 0.80 21.75 5.73
N SER A 79 0.80 21.26 6.97
CA SER A 79 1.47 20.01 7.34
C SER A 79 0.85 18.81 6.62
N GLN A 80 -0.48 18.78 6.51
CA GLN A 80 -1.21 17.75 5.78
C GLN A 80 -0.87 17.76 4.29
N LEU A 81 -0.94 18.93 3.64
CA LEU A 81 -0.59 19.08 2.23
C LEU A 81 0.88 18.73 1.95
N GLN A 82 1.79 19.03 2.88
CA GLN A 82 3.20 18.63 2.78
C GLN A 82 3.39 17.11 2.84
N LEU A 83 2.61 16.42 3.68
CA LEU A 83 2.61 14.97 3.76
C LEU A 83 2.08 14.34 2.48
N GLU A 84 0.95 14.84 1.96
CA GLU A 84 0.37 14.39 0.70
C GLU A 84 1.32 14.59 -0.47
N ASN A 85 1.97 15.76 -0.57
CA ASN A 85 2.98 15.99 -1.60
C ASN A 85 4.14 14.98 -1.50
N ARG A 86 4.60 14.66 -0.28
CA ARG A 86 5.65 13.67 -0.07
C ARG A 86 5.21 12.28 -0.53
N GLN A 87 3.99 11.88 -0.19
CA GLN A 87 3.42 10.62 -0.63
C GLN A 87 3.34 10.54 -2.16
N MET A 88 2.80 11.58 -2.82
CA MET A 88 2.71 11.63 -4.28
C MET A 88 4.08 11.54 -4.96
N ILE A 89 5.11 12.18 -4.39
CA ILE A 89 6.50 12.07 -4.87
C ILE A 89 7.00 10.63 -4.77
N ASP A 90 6.76 9.96 -3.65
CA ASP A 90 7.22 8.59 -3.44
C ASP A 90 6.46 7.58 -4.31
N GLU A 91 5.15 7.77 -4.51
CA GLU A 91 4.35 7.00 -5.48
C GLU A 91 4.86 7.21 -6.91
N THR A 92 5.21 8.44 -7.29
CA THR A 92 5.81 8.72 -8.60
C THR A 92 7.15 7.99 -8.79
N LYS A 93 7.99 7.96 -7.75
CA LYS A 93 9.26 7.19 -7.78
C LYS A 93 9.00 5.70 -7.86
N GLN A 94 8.01 5.18 -7.15
CA GLN A 94 7.66 3.76 -7.23
C GLN A 94 7.15 3.41 -8.63
N MET A 95 6.29 4.24 -9.20
CA MET A 95 5.79 4.08 -10.57
C MET A 95 6.92 4.08 -11.60
N SER A 96 7.90 4.98 -11.47
CA SER A 96 9.04 5.03 -12.38
C SER A 96 9.95 3.80 -12.26
N ARG A 97 10.16 3.27 -11.05
CA ARG A 97 10.88 2.00 -10.81
C ARG A 97 10.16 0.83 -11.46
N THR A 98 8.86 0.66 -11.18
CA THR A 98 8.06 -0.42 -11.77
C THR A 98 8.05 -0.34 -13.30
N LYS A 99 7.92 0.87 -13.86
CA LYS A 99 8.01 1.07 -15.32
C LYS A 99 9.36 0.64 -15.88
N ALA A 100 10.46 1.01 -15.23
CA ALA A 100 11.79 0.60 -15.67
C ALA A 100 11.96 -0.93 -15.61
N ASP A 101 11.39 -1.60 -14.61
CA ASP A 101 11.46 -3.06 -14.51
C ASP A 101 10.58 -3.75 -15.57
N LEU A 102 9.40 -3.19 -15.88
CA LEU A 102 8.58 -3.64 -17.01
C LEU A 102 9.32 -3.49 -18.35
N ASP A 103 10.01 -2.37 -18.57
CA ASP A 103 10.78 -2.14 -19.80
C ASP A 103 11.95 -3.14 -19.93
N LYS A 104 12.62 -3.49 -18.81
CA LYS A 104 13.65 -4.54 -18.80
C LYS A 104 13.06 -5.91 -19.14
N LEU A 105 11.95 -6.29 -18.49
CA LEU A 105 11.33 -7.59 -18.72
C LEU A 105 10.82 -7.71 -20.17
N ARG A 106 10.30 -6.62 -20.72
CA ARG A 106 9.90 -6.55 -22.13
C ARG A 106 11.10 -6.79 -23.06
N LYS A 107 12.24 -6.14 -22.83
CA LYS A 107 13.45 -6.38 -23.62
C LYS A 107 13.93 -7.82 -23.52
N GLN A 108 13.94 -8.40 -22.31
CA GLN A 108 14.30 -9.80 -22.11
C GLN A 108 13.39 -10.71 -22.93
N TRP A 109 12.07 -10.47 -22.90
CA TRP A 109 11.13 -11.26 -23.68
C TRP A 109 11.37 -11.13 -25.19
N GLU A 110 11.69 -9.93 -25.68
CA GLU A 110 12.04 -9.71 -27.10
C GLU A 110 13.33 -10.47 -27.50
N GLU A 111 14.34 -10.53 -26.62
CA GLU A 111 15.58 -11.28 -26.83
C GLU A 111 15.34 -12.80 -26.80
N ASP A 112 14.56 -13.29 -25.83
CA ASP A 112 14.19 -14.70 -25.72
C ASP A 112 13.37 -15.14 -26.95
N GLN A 113 12.45 -14.30 -27.41
CA GLN A 113 11.66 -14.56 -28.62
C GLN A 113 12.52 -14.66 -29.87
N ARG A 114 13.48 -13.75 -30.06
CA ARG A 114 14.46 -13.84 -31.17
C ARG A 114 15.30 -15.12 -31.09
N THR A 115 15.75 -15.46 -29.90
CA THR A 115 16.54 -16.68 -29.67
C THR A 115 15.75 -17.93 -30.06
N LEU A 116 14.47 -17.99 -29.68
CA LEU A 116 13.58 -19.09 -30.06
C LEU A 116 13.35 -19.18 -31.58
N GLU A 117 13.19 -18.04 -32.25
CA GLU A 117 13.05 -17.98 -33.71
C GLU A 117 14.32 -18.49 -34.42
N GLU A 118 15.49 -18.06 -33.98
CA GLU A 118 16.79 -18.52 -34.52
C GLU A 118 16.98 -20.03 -34.33
N LEU A 119 16.73 -20.54 -33.11
CA LEU A 119 16.80 -21.97 -32.82
C LEU A 119 15.80 -22.78 -33.66
N GLY A 120 14.59 -22.24 -33.87
CA GLY A 120 13.58 -22.83 -34.75
C GLY A 120 14.07 -22.98 -36.20
N ILE A 121 14.71 -21.94 -36.75
CA ILE A 121 15.32 -21.97 -38.08
C ILE A 121 16.45 -23.00 -38.12
N GLN A 122 17.39 -22.98 -37.17
CA GLN A 122 18.52 -23.92 -37.11
C GLN A 122 18.06 -25.38 -37.04
N LEU A 123 17.03 -25.67 -36.24
CA LEU A 123 16.46 -27.01 -36.12
C LEU A 123 15.81 -27.45 -37.44
N SER A 124 15.11 -26.54 -38.13
CA SER A 124 14.50 -26.84 -39.44
C SER A 124 15.56 -27.18 -40.50
N VAL A 125 16.66 -26.44 -40.53
CA VAL A 125 17.80 -26.68 -41.43
C VAL A 125 18.46 -28.02 -41.11
N SER A 126 18.75 -28.28 -39.83
CA SER A 126 19.36 -29.53 -39.38
C SER A 126 18.47 -30.74 -39.72
N LYS A 127 17.14 -30.60 -39.57
CA LYS A 127 16.17 -31.64 -39.94
C LYS A 127 16.20 -31.93 -41.44
N LEU A 128 16.28 -30.91 -42.29
CA LEU A 128 16.36 -31.07 -43.74
C LEU A 128 17.68 -31.74 -44.16
N GLN A 129 18.80 -31.34 -43.56
CA GLN A 129 20.12 -31.95 -43.79
C GLN A 129 20.12 -33.45 -43.42
N ILE A 130 19.54 -33.81 -42.26
CA ILE A 130 19.42 -35.21 -41.85
C ILE A 130 18.55 -36.00 -42.83
N ALA A 131 17.46 -35.42 -43.35
CA ALA A 131 16.61 -36.07 -44.34
C ALA A 131 17.37 -36.35 -45.64
N ASP A 132 18.10 -35.36 -46.17
CA ASP A 132 18.94 -35.52 -47.38
C ASP A 132 20.04 -36.57 -47.18
N LEU A 133 20.74 -36.57 -46.04
CA LEU A 133 21.73 -37.59 -45.71
C LEU A 133 21.13 -39.00 -45.64
N LYS A 134 19.93 -39.15 -45.07
CA LYS A 134 19.20 -40.43 -45.03
C LYS A 134 18.80 -40.88 -46.44
N GLU A 135 18.33 -39.97 -47.28
CA GLU A 135 17.96 -40.28 -48.66
C GLU A 135 19.18 -40.73 -49.47
N ARG A 136 20.32 -40.03 -49.37
CA ARG A 136 21.58 -40.42 -50.02
C ARG A 136 22.09 -41.77 -49.53
N ALA A 137 21.98 -42.05 -48.22
CA ALA A 137 22.34 -43.35 -47.65
C ALA A 137 21.42 -44.47 -48.16
N GLN A 138 20.11 -44.23 -48.30
CA GLN A 138 19.16 -45.17 -48.91
C GLN A 138 19.46 -45.41 -50.39
N GLN A 139 19.81 -44.37 -51.16
CA GLN A 139 20.20 -44.51 -52.56
C GLN A 139 21.50 -45.31 -52.72
N GLN A 140 22.49 -45.11 -51.86
CA GLN A 140 23.71 -45.94 -51.83
C GLN A 140 23.42 -47.40 -51.46
N HIS A 141 22.51 -47.65 -50.52
CA HIS A 141 22.04 -49.00 -50.21
C HIS A 141 21.35 -49.65 -51.41
N ASN A 142 20.51 -48.90 -52.14
CA ASN A 142 19.79 -49.41 -53.31
C ASN A 142 20.72 -49.67 -54.53
N GLN A 143 21.85 -48.97 -54.64
CA GLN A 143 22.89 -49.28 -55.64
C GLN A 143 23.71 -50.53 -55.27
N THR A 144 23.95 -50.78 -53.97
CA THR A 144 24.69 -51.97 -53.50
C THR A 144 23.83 -53.23 -53.39
N THR A 145 22.50 -53.14 -53.39
CA THR A 145 21.57 -54.29 -53.36
C THR A 145 21.03 -54.69 -54.74
N SER A 146 21.53 -54.11 -55.83
CA SER A 146 21.24 -54.55 -57.20
C SER A 146 22.02 -55.81 -57.66
N GLY A 147 22.52 -56.59 -56.69
CA GLY A 147 23.28 -57.82 -56.92
C GLY A 147 22.99 -58.90 -55.88
N GLY A 148 21.79 -59.50 -55.93
CA GLY A 148 21.57 -60.90 -55.55
C GLY A 148 20.85 -61.20 -54.23
N GLY A 149 19.79 -62.02 -54.35
CA GLY A 149 19.50 -63.09 -53.39
C GLY A 149 18.34 -62.88 -52.40
N GLU A 150 17.31 -63.70 -52.55
CA GLU A 150 16.16 -63.89 -51.66
C GLU A 150 16.54 -64.19 -50.20
N ALA A 151 15.88 -63.56 -49.23
CA ALA A 151 15.58 -64.18 -47.93
C ALA A 151 14.39 -63.49 -47.23
N LYS A 152 13.49 -64.35 -46.75
CA LYS A 152 12.25 -64.13 -46.00
C LYS A 152 12.36 -63.22 -44.76
N GLY A 153 11.24 -62.62 -44.38
CA GLY A 153 10.96 -62.08 -43.04
C GLY A 153 9.84 -61.04 -43.08
N ASP A 154 8.65 -61.39 -43.56
CA ASP A 154 7.46 -61.64 -42.73
C ASP A 154 7.32 -60.74 -41.48
N SER A 155 6.46 -59.72 -41.64
CA SER A 155 5.45 -59.28 -40.67
C SER A 155 5.88 -59.13 -39.20
N GLY A 156 6.24 -57.90 -38.82
CA GLY A 156 6.28 -57.44 -37.44
C GLY A 156 4.88 -57.42 -36.82
N SER A 157 4.40 -58.61 -36.46
CA SER A 157 3.19 -58.81 -35.68
C SER A 157 3.47 -58.60 -34.19
N ASN A 158 2.49 -57.97 -33.57
CA ASN A 158 2.32 -57.66 -32.16
C ASN A 158 2.67 -58.85 -31.24
N GLY A 159 3.81 -58.78 -30.55
CA GLY A 159 4.24 -59.74 -29.53
C GLY A 159 5.10 -59.05 -28.49
N GLY A 160 4.51 -58.67 -27.35
CA GLY A 160 5.17 -57.91 -26.29
C GLY A 160 6.43 -58.59 -25.78
N SER A 161 7.59 -57.92 -25.92
CA SER A 161 8.83 -58.39 -25.32
C SER A 161 8.76 -58.19 -23.80
N TRP A 162 8.83 -59.29 -23.05
CA TRP A 162 9.01 -59.25 -21.59
C TRP A 162 10.30 -58.50 -21.25
N THR A 163 10.19 -57.38 -20.55
CA THR A 163 11.34 -56.52 -20.24
C THR A 163 12.11 -57.08 -19.04
N PRO A 164 13.42 -57.37 -19.16
CA PRO A 164 14.22 -57.86 -18.03
C PRO A 164 14.38 -56.77 -16.94
N ASP A 165 14.37 -57.18 -15.67
CA ASP A 165 14.47 -56.26 -14.52
C ASP A 165 15.77 -55.46 -14.46
N LYS A 166 16.84 -56.04 -15.03
CA LYS A 166 18.18 -55.45 -15.07
C LYS A 166 18.20 -54.35 -16.15
N GLY A 167 18.00 -53.10 -15.73
CA GLY A 167 18.08 -51.92 -16.60
C GLY A 167 16.93 -50.93 -16.44
N VAL A 168 15.83 -51.31 -15.79
CA VAL A 168 14.73 -50.39 -15.52
C VAL A 168 14.91 -49.72 -14.17
N SER A 169 15.18 -48.42 -14.17
CA SER A 169 15.29 -47.58 -12.97
C SER A 169 13.95 -46.98 -12.55
N ASN A 170 13.02 -46.75 -13.49
CA ASN A 170 11.79 -45.99 -13.24
C ASN A 170 10.54 -46.77 -13.64
N CYS A 171 9.44 -46.56 -12.92
CA CYS A 171 8.13 -47.12 -13.24
C CYS A 171 7.64 -46.59 -14.59
N LYS A 172 7.20 -47.47 -15.51
CA LYS A 172 6.70 -47.04 -16.83
C LYS A 172 5.42 -46.18 -16.76
N GLY A 173 4.63 -46.31 -15.69
CA GLY A 173 3.35 -45.60 -15.54
C GLY A 173 3.44 -44.26 -14.81
N CYS A 174 4.38 -44.10 -13.86
CA CYS A 174 4.50 -42.87 -13.06
C CYS A 174 5.89 -42.26 -13.05
N GLU A 175 6.84 -42.86 -13.76
CA GLU A 175 8.24 -42.43 -13.93
C GLU A 175 9.05 -42.28 -12.64
N LYS A 176 8.49 -42.68 -11.49
CA LYS A 176 9.19 -42.69 -10.20
C LYS A 176 10.22 -43.81 -10.16
N GLU A 177 11.38 -43.52 -9.59
CA GLU A 177 12.48 -44.46 -9.43
C GLU A 177 12.12 -45.61 -8.48
N PHE A 178 12.54 -46.82 -8.85
CA PHE A 178 12.42 -48.01 -8.01
C PHE A 178 13.44 -47.96 -6.87
N SER A 179 13.04 -48.38 -5.69
CA SER A 179 13.85 -48.38 -4.47
C SER A 179 13.59 -49.64 -3.66
N ILE A 180 14.30 -49.84 -2.54
CA ILE A 180 14.09 -51.00 -1.66
C ILE A 180 12.62 -51.12 -1.20
N THR A 181 11.94 -49.99 -1.02
CA THR A 181 10.53 -49.93 -0.63
C THR A 181 9.56 -49.93 -1.82
N ARG A 182 10.00 -49.53 -3.02
CA ARG A 182 9.20 -49.55 -4.26
C ARG A 182 9.67 -50.68 -5.18
N ARG A 183 9.03 -51.85 -5.04
CA ARG A 183 9.35 -53.06 -5.83
C ARG A 183 8.83 -52.99 -7.27
N LYS A 184 9.49 -53.74 -8.15
CA LYS A 184 9.16 -53.90 -9.58
C LYS A 184 8.07 -54.95 -9.78
N HIS A 185 7.14 -54.68 -10.69
CA HIS A 185 6.05 -55.58 -11.08
C HIS A 185 5.94 -55.60 -12.60
N HIS A 186 5.89 -56.77 -13.23
CA HIS A 186 5.73 -56.88 -14.68
C HIS A 186 4.28 -56.99 -15.10
N CYS A 187 3.94 -56.26 -16.16
CA CYS A 187 2.70 -56.46 -16.88
C CYS A 187 2.75 -57.77 -17.65
N ARG A 188 1.81 -58.66 -17.37
CA ARG A 188 1.70 -59.93 -18.10
C ARG A 188 1.15 -59.77 -19.52
N HIS A 189 0.58 -58.62 -19.85
CA HIS A 189 0.07 -58.31 -21.20
C HIS A 189 1.14 -57.70 -22.11
N CYS A 190 1.90 -56.71 -21.62
CA CYS A 190 2.87 -55.98 -22.45
C CYS A 190 4.35 -56.17 -22.03
N GLY A 191 4.62 -56.84 -20.91
CA GLY A 191 5.97 -57.14 -20.45
C GLY A 191 6.73 -55.98 -19.81
N ALA A 192 6.13 -54.78 -19.73
CA ALA A 192 6.75 -53.60 -19.12
C ALA A 192 6.70 -53.63 -17.58
N ILE A 193 7.57 -52.83 -16.94
CA ILE A 193 7.75 -52.83 -15.47
C ILE A 193 7.09 -51.60 -14.82
N PHE A 194 6.26 -51.86 -13.82
CA PHE A 194 5.45 -50.91 -13.06
C PHE A 194 5.70 -51.02 -11.54
N CYS A 195 5.26 -50.02 -10.77
CA CYS A 195 5.22 -50.07 -9.31
C CYS A 195 3.85 -50.55 -8.80
N SER A 196 3.75 -50.93 -7.52
CA SER A 196 2.54 -51.52 -6.93
C SER A 196 1.28 -50.71 -7.24
N SER A 197 1.33 -49.39 -7.05
CA SER A 197 0.20 -48.47 -7.31
C SER A 197 -0.18 -48.36 -8.78
N CYS A 198 0.74 -48.61 -9.71
CA CYS A 198 0.47 -48.62 -11.15
C CYS A 198 0.01 -50.00 -11.65
N SER A 199 0.28 -51.06 -10.90
CA SER A 199 -0.10 -52.47 -11.18
C SER A 199 -1.41 -52.91 -10.50
N GLU A 200 -2.14 -52.00 -9.85
CA GLU A 200 -3.34 -52.32 -9.05
C GLU A 200 -4.57 -52.69 -9.90
N HIS A 201 -4.57 -52.35 -11.19
CA HIS A 201 -5.67 -52.67 -12.09
C HIS A 201 -5.48 -54.06 -12.70
N THR A 202 -6.52 -54.89 -12.62
CA THR A 202 -6.52 -56.25 -13.16
C THR A 202 -7.37 -56.28 -14.43
N ALA A 203 -6.79 -56.71 -15.55
CA ALA A 203 -7.51 -56.89 -16.82
C ALA A 203 -7.49 -58.37 -17.23
N VAL A 204 -8.58 -58.84 -17.83
CA VAL A 204 -8.66 -60.20 -18.37
C VAL A 204 -7.86 -60.23 -19.68
N ILE A 205 -6.78 -61.02 -19.74
CA ILE A 205 -6.04 -61.23 -20.97
C ILE A 205 -6.79 -62.29 -21.80
N PRO A 206 -7.32 -61.98 -22.99
CA PRO A 206 -8.03 -62.96 -23.81
C PRO A 206 -7.03 -63.95 -24.41
N GLY A 207 -7.10 -65.24 -24.04
CA GLY A 207 -6.27 -66.29 -24.65
C GLY A 207 -5.86 -67.46 -23.76
N GLU A 208 -6.00 -67.36 -22.43
CA GLU A 208 -5.71 -68.49 -21.53
C GLU A 208 -7.00 -69.21 -21.14
N SER A 209 -7.24 -70.37 -21.76
CA SER A 209 -8.28 -71.31 -21.38
C SER A 209 -7.96 -71.94 -20.02
N GLY A 210 -8.52 -71.41 -18.94
CA GLY A 210 -8.52 -72.06 -17.62
C GLY A 210 -8.55 -71.06 -16.47
N GLY A 211 -9.72 -70.88 -15.86
CA GLY A 211 -9.94 -69.85 -14.84
C GLY A 211 -9.09 -70.01 -13.57
N LYS A 212 -8.42 -68.92 -13.17
CA LYS A 212 -8.44 -68.27 -11.84
C LYS A 212 -7.25 -67.30 -11.72
N ALA A 213 -7.51 -66.15 -11.10
CA ALA A 213 -6.63 -65.01 -10.82
C ALA A 213 -6.26 -64.17 -12.05
N GLY A 214 -6.93 -63.02 -12.21
CA GLY A 214 -6.61 -62.05 -13.24
C GLY A 214 -5.15 -61.62 -13.17
N ALA A 215 -4.54 -61.49 -14.34
CA ALA A 215 -3.18 -61.03 -14.49
C ALA A 215 -3.10 -59.54 -14.14
N ARG A 216 -2.22 -59.20 -13.18
CA ARG A 216 -1.88 -57.79 -12.91
C ARG A 216 -1.16 -57.19 -14.12
N VAL A 217 -1.54 -55.95 -14.44
CA VAL A 217 -0.73 -55.03 -15.27
C VAL A 217 0.55 -54.70 -14.52
#